data_AF-A0A5N6B429-F1
#
_entry.id   AF-A0A5N6B429-F1
#
_cell.length_a   1.000
_cell.length_b   1.000
_cell.length_c   1.000
_cell.angle_alpha   90.00
_cell.angle_beta   90.00
_cell.angle_gamma   90.00
#
_symmetry.space_group_name_H-M   'P 1'
#
loop_
_entity.id
_entity.type
_entity.pdbx_description
1 polymer ?
#
loop_
_entity_poly.entity_id
_entity_poly.type
_entity_poly.pdbx_seq_one_letter_code
_entity_poly.pdbx_strand_id
1 'polypeptide(L)'
;MTGRRTVPPVSTINLKTGPGASAANHPYPQRSPVLGLVFGGVQVLVTTSAGDRVTVDDLEFARCLAREAASFARSVERMFHGLPDGEGVAVR
;
A
#
# COMPACT_ATOMS: atom_id res chain seq x y z
N MET A 1 15.23 24.03 -22.70
CA MET A 1 15.91 23.14 -21.73
C MET A 1 14.87 22.18 -21.16
N THR A 2 14.81 20.95 -21.68
CA THR A 2 13.86 19.92 -21.22
C THR A 2 14.44 19.27 -19.96
N GLY A 3 13.87 19.58 -18.79
CA GLY A 3 14.29 18.99 -17.53
C GLY A 3 14.12 17.47 -17.56
N ARG A 4 15.19 16.74 -17.22
CA ARG A 4 15.16 15.28 -17.06
C ARG A 4 14.22 14.95 -15.90
N ARG A 5 13.06 14.37 -16.20
CA ARG A 5 12.10 13.88 -15.19
C ARG A 5 12.75 12.70 -14.45
N THR A 6 13.35 12.98 -13.29
CA THR A 6 13.90 11.95 -12.42
C THR A 6 12.73 11.14 -11.87
N VAL A 7 12.60 9.89 -12.32
CA VAL A 7 11.64 8.95 -11.70
C VAL A 7 12.13 8.74 -10.27
N PRO A 8 11.29 8.96 -9.24
CA PRO A 8 11.69 8.69 -7.86
C PRO A 8 12.15 7.24 -7.71
N PRO A 9 13.15 6.95 -6.87
CA PRO A 9 13.57 5.59 -6.62
C PRO A 9 12.40 4.76 -6.09
N VAL A 10 12.06 3.68 -6.79
CA VAL A 10 11.07 2.71 -6.34
C VAL A 10 11.78 1.69 -5.47
N SER A 11 11.34 1.55 -4.22
CA SER A 11 11.74 0.45 -3.35
C SER A 11 10.65 -0.61 -3.34
N THR A 12 10.97 -1.84 -3.73
CA THR A 12 10.01 -2.94 -3.74
C THR A 12 10.14 -3.74 -2.45
N ILE A 13 9.04 -3.88 -1.71
CA ILE A 13 8.93 -4.81 -0.59
C ILE A 13 8.14 -6.02 -1.06
N ASN A 14 8.78 -7.19 -1.14
CA ASN A 14 8.11 -8.43 -1.46
C ASN A 14 7.67 -9.12 -0.15
N LEU A 15 6.35 -9.23 0.05
CA LEU A 15 5.77 -9.84 1.25
C LEU A 15 5.60 -11.34 0.99
N LYS A 16 6.41 -12.18 1.64
CA LYS A 16 6.18 -13.63 1.63
C LYS A 16 5.01 -13.94 2.56
N THR A 17 3.81 -14.07 1.97
CA THR A 17 2.59 -14.42 2.70
C THR A 17 2.49 -15.93 2.88
N GLY A 18 1.98 -16.34 4.05
CA GLY A 18 1.78 -17.72 4.46
C GLY A 18 0.84 -17.75 5.66
N PRO A 19 0.63 -18.91 6.32
CA PRO A 19 -0.18 -18.97 7.54
C PRO A 19 0.26 -17.91 8.56
N GLY A 20 -0.69 -17.10 9.05
CA GLY A 20 -0.41 -16.02 9.99
C GLY A 20 -0.08 -14.65 9.37
N ALA A 21 -0.05 -14.53 8.04
CA ALA A 21 0.00 -13.21 7.41
C ALA A 21 -1.28 -12.42 7.71
N SER A 22 -1.15 -11.16 8.10
CA SER A 22 -2.29 -10.30 8.44
C SER A 22 -2.01 -8.82 8.16
N ALA A 23 -3.08 -8.06 7.92
CA ALA A 23 -3.07 -6.62 7.84
C ALA A 23 -4.12 -6.06 8.78
N ALA A 24 -3.77 -5.09 9.61
CA ALA A 24 -4.68 -4.49 10.58
C ALA A 24 -4.44 -2.99 10.72
N ASN A 25 -5.52 -2.21 10.74
CA ASN A 25 -5.46 -0.83 11.18
C ASN A 25 -5.49 -0.81 12.71
N HIS A 26 -4.53 -0.15 13.32
CA HIS A 26 -4.50 0.12 14.76
C HIS A 26 -4.90 1.57 15.00
N PRO A 27 -6.19 1.84 15.28
CA PRO A 27 -6.64 3.18 15.63
C PRO A 27 -6.14 3.49 17.04
N TYR A 28 -5.07 4.28 17.14
CA TYR A 28 -4.60 4.80 18.42
C TYR A 28 -5.27 6.16 18.68
N PRO A 29 -6.16 6.29 19.68
CA PRO A 29 -6.94 7.53 19.87
C PRO A 29 -6.11 8.78 20.17
N GLN A 30 -4.85 8.61 20.61
CA GLN A 30 -3.93 9.70 20.96
C GLN A 30 -2.65 9.71 20.10
N ARG A 31 -2.61 8.99 18.97
CA ARG A 31 -1.45 8.92 18.07
C ARG A 31 -1.90 8.87 16.60
N SER A 32 -0.97 9.07 15.68
CA SER A 32 -1.23 8.83 14.26
C SER A 32 -1.67 7.38 14.03
N PRO A 33 -2.71 7.15 13.19
CA PRO A 33 -3.13 5.81 12.80
C PRO A 33 -1.97 5.01 12.20
N VAL A 34 -1.93 3.71 12.50
CA VAL A 34 -0.89 2.80 11.99
C VAL A 34 -1.55 1.63 11.25
N LEU A 35 -1.20 1.44 9.99
CA LEU A 35 -1.49 0.21 9.28
C LEU A 35 -0.33 -0.77 9.48
N GLY A 36 -0.59 -1.85 10.21
CA GLY A 36 0.36 -2.94 10.42
C GLY A 36 0.20 -4.03 9.37
N LEU A 37 1.32 -4.49 8.79
CA LEU A 37 1.42 -5.66 7.93
C LEU A 37 2.34 -6.68 8.60
N VAL A 38 1.85 -7.88 8.87
CA VAL A 38 2.62 -8.98 9.46
C VAL A 38 2.73 -10.11 8.46
N PHE A 39 3.96 -10.56 8.18
CA PHE A 39 4.23 -11.63 7.21
C PHE A 39 5.63 -12.21 7.46
N GLY A 40 5.79 -13.53 7.39
CA GLY A 40 7.13 -14.17 7.44
C GLY A 40 8.01 -13.77 8.64
N GLY A 41 7.42 -13.47 9.80
CA GLY A 41 8.14 -12.99 10.99
C GLY A 41 8.56 -11.51 10.95
N VAL A 42 8.18 -10.78 9.91
CA VAL A 42 8.42 -9.34 9.72
C VAL A 42 7.14 -8.57 10.01
N GLN A 43 7.27 -7.42 10.67
CA GLN A 43 6.21 -6.44 10.85
C GLN A 43 6.61 -5.13 10.15
N VAL A 44 5.76 -4.68 9.21
CA VAL A 44 5.88 -3.37 8.57
C VAL A 44 4.80 -2.46 9.14
N LEU A 45 5.19 -1.27 9.56
CA LEU A 45 4.29 -0.23 10.04
C LEU A 45 4.23 0.90 9.00
N VAL A 46 3.04 1.19 8.51
CA VAL A 46 2.79 2.32 7.61
C VAL A 46 2.10 3.42 8.40
N THR A 47 2.75 4.59 8.43
CA THR A 47 2.28 5.80 9.12
C THR A 47 2.52 7.01 8.22
N THR A 48 1.77 8.08 8.45
CA THR A 48 2.08 9.37 7.83
C THR A 48 3.07 10.18 8.68
N SER A 49 3.77 11.12 8.06
CA SER A 49 4.97 11.78 8.61
C SER A 49 4.72 12.73 9.79
N ALA A 50 3.46 13.06 10.09
CA ALA A 50 3.12 13.92 11.23
C ALA A 50 2.58 13.05 12.39
N GLY A 51 3.42 12.84 13.40
CA GLY A 51 3.14 11.97 14.56
C GLY A 51 2.02 12.48 15.49
N ASP A 52 1.60 13.73 15.33
CA ASP A 52 0.61 14.42 16.16
C ASP A 52 -0.43 15.23 15.37
N ARG A 53 -0.28 15.38 14.04
CA ARG A 53 -1.16 16.20 13.20
C ARG A 53 -1.43 15.57 11.84
N VAL A 54 -2.50 14.80 11.73
CA VAL A 54 -3.01 14.33 10.43
C VAL A 54 -3.45 15.53 9.60
N THR A 55 -2.91 15.66 8.40
CA THR A 55 -3.23 16.72 7.43
C THR A 55 -4.28 16.26 6.41
N VAL A 56 -4.73 17.19 5.56
CA VAL A 56 -5.60 16.85 4.41
C VAL A 56 -4.89 15.92 3.44
N ASP A 57 -3.61 16.17 3.18
CA ASP A 57 -2.79 15.33 2.28
C ASP A 57 -2.69 13.89 2.82
N ASP A 58 -2.52 13.73 4.13
CA ASP A 58 -2.51 12.42 4.79
C ASP A 58 -3.85 11.67 4.62
N LEU A 59 -4.97 12.40 4.75
CA LEU A 59 -6.30 11.84 4.55
C LEU A 59 -6.54 11.43 3.10
N GLU A 60 -6.14 12.27 2.15
CA GLU A 60 -6.26 11.97 0.71
C GLU A 60 -5.40 10.78 0.32
N PHE A 61 -4.17 10.72 0.82
CA PHE A 61 -3.29 9.57 0.66
C PHE A 61 -3.91 8.30 1.25
N ALA A 62 -4.42 8.34 2.48
CA ALA A 62 -5.06 7.18 3.12
C ALA A 62 -6.27 6.66 2.34
N ARG A 63 -7.09 7.57 1.79
CA ARG A 63 -8.21 7.21 0.90
C ARG A 63 -7.74 6.59 -0.41
N CYS A 64 -6.66 7.10 -0.98
CA CYS A 64 -6.03 6.55 -2.18
C CYS A 64 -5.50 5.14 -1.90
N LEU A 65 -4.74 4.97 -0.83
CA LEU A 65 -4.21 3.68 -0.38
C LEU A 65 -5.32 2.64 -0.20
N ALA A 66 -6.43 2.99 0.43
CA ALA A 66 -7.56 2.07 0.61
C ALA A 66 -8.17 1.62 -0.74
N ARG A 67 -8.34 2.55 -1.69
CA ARG A 67 -8.85 2.23 -3.03
C ARG A 67 -7.91 1.31 -3.80
N GLU A 68 -6.62 1.64 -3.81
CA GLU A 68 -5.62 0.86 -4.54
C GLU A 68 -5.38 -0.51 -3.89
N ALA A 69 -5.42 -0.62 -2.56
CA ALA A 69 -5.35 -1.91 -1.86
C ALA A 69 -6.54 -2.82 -2.22
N ALA A 70 -7.75 -2.25 -2.31
CA ALA A 70 -8.92 -3.00 -2.77
C ALA A 70 -8.80 -3.42 -4.24
N SER A 71 -8.19 -2.59 -5.08
CA SER A 71 -7.90 -2.92 -6.47
C SER A 71 -6.87 -4.06 -6.59
N PHE A 72 -5.77 -3.94 -5.84
CA PHE A 72 -4.76 -4.98 -5.72
C PHE A 72 -5.35 -6.33 -5.27
N ALA A 73 -6.23 -6.32 -4.27
CA ALA A 73 -6.90 -7.55 -3.81
C ALA A 73 -7.68 -8.24 -4.95
N ARG A 74 -8.42 -7.48 -5.76
CA ARG A 74 -9.13 -8.01 -6.93
C ARG A 74 -8.17 -8.58 -7.97
N SER A 75 -7.08 -7.90 -8.26
CA SER A 75 -6.04 -8.39 -9.18
C SER A 75 -5.42 -9.70 -8.71
N VAL A 76 -5.08 -9.80 -7.42
CA VAL A 76 -4.59 -11.06 -6.81
C VAL A 76 -5.63 -12.18 -6.92
N GLU A 77 -6.90 -11.90 -6.64
CA GLU A 77 -7.99 -12.87 -6.76
C GLU A 77 -8.16 -13.36 -8.20
N ARG A 78 -8.12 -12.46 -9.18
CA ARG A 78 -8.17 -12.82 -10.61
C ARG A 78 -7.00 -13.73 -10.99
N MET A 79 -5.78 -13.36 -10.63
CA MET A 79 -4.59 -14.15 -10.89
C MET A 79 -4.67 -15.53 -10.23
N PHE A 80 -5.17 -15.60 -8.99
CA PHE A 80 -5.38 -16.87 -8.27
C PHE A 80 -6.34 -17.79 -9.02
N HIS A 81 -7.38 -17.24 -9.66
CA HIS A 81 -8.32 -17.97 -10.51
C HIS A 81 -7.84 -18.18 -11.95
N GLY A 82 -6.60 -17.81 -12.29
CA GLY A 82 -6.05 -17.94 -13.64
C GLY A 82 -6.70 -17.02 -14.68
N LEU A 83 -7.40 -15.97 -14.23
CA LEU A 83 -7.99 -14.97 -15.12
C LEU A 83 -6.92 -13.95 -15.52
N PRO A 84 -6.95 -13.45 -16.77
CA PRO A 84 -6.04 -12.38 -17.17
C PRO A 84 -6.28 -11.18 -16.28
N ASP A 85 -5.23 -10.61 -15.72
CA ASP A 85 -5.33 -9.28 -15.15
C ASP A 85 -5.39 -8.29 -16.32
N GLY A 86 -6.22 -7.25 -16.21
CA GLY A 86 -6.62 -6.42 -17.36
C GLY A 86 -5.47 -6.13 -18.33
N GLU A 87 -5.60 -6.63 -19.56
CA GLU A 87 -4.80 -6.20 -20.72
C GLU A 87 -4.83 -4.65 -20.76
N GLY A 88 -3.71 -3.97 -20.47
CA GLY A 88 -3.57 -2.54 -20.73
C GLY A 88 -2.82 -1.63 -19.75
N VAL A 89 -2.25 -2.09 -18.63
CA VAL A 89 -1.60 -1.17 -17.65
C VAL A 89 -0.07 -1.15 -17.75
N ALA A 90 0.47 -1.03 -18.98
CA ALA A 90 1.86 -0.60 -19.20
C ALA A 90 2.15 -0.16 -20.66
N VAL A 91 1.22 0.43 -21.43
CA VAL A 91 1.60 1.14 -22.66
C VAL A 91 0.68 2.35 -22.94
N ARG A 92 0.98 3.50 -22.31
CA ARG A 92 1.15 4.82 -22.95
C ARG A 92 1.32 5.93 -21.92
#